data_AF-A0AAE3GZR8-F1
#
_entry.id   AF-A0AAE3GZR8-F1
#
_cell.length_a   1.000
_cell.length_b   1.000
_cell.length_c   1.000
_cell.angle_alpha   90.00
_cell.angle_beta   90.00
_cell.angle_gamma   90.00
#
_symmetry.space_group_name_H-M   'P 1'
#
loop_
_entity.id
_entity.type
_entity.pdbx_description
1 polymer ?
#
loop_
_entity_poly.entity_id
_entity_poly.type
_entity_poly.pdbx_seq_one_letter_code
_entity_poly.pdbx_strand_id
1 'polypeptide(L)'
;MLVEDLQNTSGDVASLQNYLSDNFDQVYDFFTHQKHADLIASRDKLNRYIQLNRNVILQIDINNKTNLAFISLLLDISEELGLLAPFRFLYDHLNGKAFNIGERLKAASQYLIGVKTADDYINKYETICNHLQLSSETEEDNTDRVLMTMVNYYGQVIHDFGEFNIGKVLELKAKIEKSLSDFEFSFLHNKLIEDVLSVDFASFSDAYSRIHGLLDSFLGRDIVKPVYRKDFLLETGTEYCDLLSGVTNSFKAVRQISVNKYQLVKSDSIFNSLGRGVTVLTDENQLYAYMNSFGNMHYEKLIEAFKTLPMTLFEKEINIIDWGCGQAMASMAYFDFLNQIGIEQEIKNLTLIEPSEIALKRASLHIRNFSPATDIHTINKDLDALVNEDFIINKTNTHIHLFSNILDIDDFSLTALLQLVETNFLGDNYFVCVSPYINDTRTSRLDAFVKFFSKKKDFAKINTIDNRPGQWISSWTRVVRVFKAAL
;
A
#
# COMPACT_ATOMS: atom_id res chain seq x y z
N MET A 1 9.93 10.29 -21.18
CA MET A 1 10.36 8.88 -21.22
C MET A 1 9.18 7.93 -21.12
N LEU A 2 8.63 7.56 -19.94
CA LEU A 2 7.61 6.49 -19.90
C LEU A 2 6.35 6.77 -20.75
N VAL A 3 5.77 7.97 -20.70
CA VAL A 3 4.61 8.32 -21.55
C VAL A 3 4.94 8.20 -23.05
N GLU A 4 6.19 8.47 -23.44
CA GLU A 4 6.65 8.30 -24.82
C GLU A 4 6.82 6.82 -25.16
N ASP A 5 7.33 6.00 -24.24
CA ASP A 5 7.45 4.55 -24.42
C ASP A 5 6.08 3.89 -24.57
N LEU A 6 5.12 4.28 -23.72
CA LEU A 6 3.71 3.88 -23.84
C LEU A 6 3.12 4.31 -25.19
N GLN A 7 3.40 5.54 -25.63
CA GLN A 7 2.94 6.03 -26.92
C GLN A 7 3.55 5.26 -28.10
N ASN A 8 4.83 4.91 -28.02
CA ASN A 8 5.54 4.16 -29.06
C ASN A 8 5.08 2.71 -29.15
N THR A 9 4.68 2.11 -28.03
CA THR A 9 4.24 0.71 -27.94
C THR A 9 2.74 0.55 -28.15
N SER A 10 1.97 1.63 -28.16
CA SER A 10 0.52 1.64 -28.44
C SER A 10 0.16 1.66 -29.92
N GLY A 11 1.07 1.28 -30.82
CA GLY A 11 0.79 1.15 -32.25
C GLY A 11 -0.24 0.04 -32.56
N ASP A 12 -0.26 -1.01 -31.74
CA ASP A 12 -1.22 -2.11 -31.80
C ASP A 12 -1.38 -2.79 -30.43
N VAL A 13 -2.41 -3.63 -30.30
CA VAL A 13 -2.77 -4.31 -29.04
C VAL A 13 -1.67 -5.26 -28.56
N ALA A 14 -1.04 -6.01 -29.47
CA ALA A 14 -0.03 -6.99 -29.08
C ALA A 14 1.24 -6.30 -28.56
N SER A 15 1.68 -5.23 -29.24
CA SER A 15 2.83 -4.42 -28.82
C SER A 15 2.63 -3.83 -27.43
N LEU A 16 1.47 -3.22 -27.15
CA LEU A 16 1.18 -2.65 -25.83
C LEU A 16 1.16 -3.73 -24.74
N GLN A 17 0.50 -4.86 -24.98
CA GLN A 17 0.44 -5.96 -24.00
C GLN A 17 1.82 -6.55 -23.71
N ASN A 18 2.67 -6.71 -24.72
CA ASN A 18 4.04 -7.18 -24.53
C ASN A 18 4.85 -6.20 -23.68
N TYR A 19 4.73 -4.90 -23.98
CA TYR A 19 5.40 -3.85 -23.19
C TYR A 19 4.94 -3.84 -21.73
N LEU A 20 3.62 -3.84 -21.51
CA LEU A 20 3.04 -3.92 -20.15
C LEU A 20 3.47 -5.20 -19.47
N SER A 21 3.55 -6.32 -20.19
CA SER A 21 4.01 -7.57 -19.63
C SER A 21 5.44 -7.45 -19.08
N ASP A 22 6.32 -6.76 -19.80
CA ASP A 22 7.74 -6.74 -19.48
C ASP A 22 8.19 -5.64 -18.53
N ASN A 23 7.43 -4.54 -18.44
CA ASN A 23 7.84 -3.31 -17.76
C ASN A 23 6.77 -2.81 -16.76
N PHE A 24 5.89 -3.69 -16.28
CA PHE A 24 4.76 -3.25 -15.46
C PHE A 24 5.18 -2.59 -14.14
N ASP A 25 6.29 -2.99 -13.54
CA ASP A 25 6.87 -2.36 -12.35
C ASP A 25 7.15 -0.87 -12.57
N GLN A 26 7.77 -0.52 -13.70
CA GLN A 26 8.04 0.87 -14.08
C GLN A 26 6.76 1.65 -14.40
N VAL A 27 5.81 0.99 -15.07
CA VAL A 27 4.50 1.58 -15.36
C VAL A 27 3.73 1.86 -14.07
N TYR A 28 3.73 0.91 -13.15
CA TYR A 28 3.08 1.03 -11.86
C TYR A 28 3.68 2.19 -11.06
N ASP A 29 5.01 2.19 -10.87
CA ASP A 29 5.72 3.25 -10.14
C ASP A 29 5.48 4.63 -10.75
N PHE A 30 5.40 4.75 -12.08
CA PHE A 30 5.08 6.03 -12.72
C PHE A 30 3.71 6.58 -12.31
N PHE A 31 2.70 5.72 -12.16
CA PHE A 31 1.35 6.16 -11.83
C PHE A 31 1.11 6.27 -10.32
N THR A 32 1.82 5.51 -9.48
CA THR A 32 1.56 5.49 -8.03
C THR A 32 2.62 6.18 -7.19
N HIS A 33 3.84 6.34 -7.71
CA HIS A 33 5.00 6.82 -6.97
C HIS A 33 5.64 8.05 -7.64
N GLN A 34 4.80 8.97 -8.12
CA GLN A 34 5.23 10.29 -8.58
C GLN A 34 4.83 11.38 -7.62
N LYS A 35 5.65 12.43 -7.57
CA LYS A 35 5.24 13.66 -6.90
C LYS A 35 4.04 14.24 -7.63
N HIS A 36 3.06 14.68 -6.87
CA HIS A 36 1.84 15.27 -7.42
C HIS A 36 2.11 16.41 -8.42
N ALA A 37 3.12 17.26 -8.14
CA ALA A 37 3.53 18.33 -9.06
C ALA A 37 4.02 17.81 -10.44
N ASP A 38 4.71 16.67 -10.47
CA ASP A 38 5.21 16.06 -11.72
C ASP A 38 4.07 15.45 -12.54
N LEU A 39 3.04 14.91 -11.86
CA LEU A 39 1.81 14.41 -12.50
C LEU A 39 1.02 15.55 -13.13
N ILE A 40 0.84 16.67 -12.43
CA ILE A 40 0.19 17.88 -12.97
C ILE A 40 0.92 18.36 -14.22
N ALA A 41 2.26 18.43 -14.18
CA ALA A 41 3.06 18.83 -15.34
C ALA A 41 2.91 17.89 -16.55
N SER A 42 2.48 16.64 -16.31
CA SER A 42 2.26 15.61 -17.34
C SER A 42 0.82 15.53 -17.84
N ARG A 43 -0.11 16.34 -17.29
CA ARG A 43 -1.55 16.28 -17.56
C ARG A 43 -1.93 16.26 -19.04
N ASP A 44 -1.47 17.24 -19.81
CA ASP A 44 -1.83 17.33 -21.23
C ASP A 44 -1.29 16.17 -22.06
N LYS A 45 -0.08 15.69 -21.72
CA LYS A 45 0.55 14.55 -22.39
C LYS A 45 -0.21 13.26 -22.11
N LEU A 46 -0.57 13.02 -20.84
CA LEU A 46 -1.34 11.85 -20.42
C LEU A 46 -2.74 11.86 -21.04
N ASN A 47 -3.44 13.00 -21.00
CA ASN A 47 -4.74 13.15 -21.63
C ASN A 47 -4.68 12.83 -23.13
N ARG A 48 -3.69 13.40 -23.84
CA ARG A 48 -3.47 13.12 -25.26
C ARG A 48 -3.19 11.64 -25.52
N TYR A 49 -2.32 11.02 -24.73
CA TYR A 49 -2.00 9.59 -24.85
C TYR A 49 -3.26 8.72 -24.69
N ILE A 50 -4.02 8.91 -23.61
CA ILE A 50 -5.19 8.09 -23.31
C ILE A 50 -6.25 8.23 -24.41
N GLN A 51 -6.49 9.46 -24.90
CA GLN A 51 -7.48 9.71 -25.94
C GLN A 51 -7.06 9.14 -27.30
N LEU A 52 -5.83 9.39 -27.75
CA LEU A 52 -5.37 8.93 -29.07
C LEU A 52 -5.29 7.40 -29.15
N ASN A 53 -4.96 6.74 -28.04
CA ASN A 53 -4.78 5.29 -28.00
C ASN A 53 -6.02 4.56 -27.45
N ARG A 54 -7.18 5.24 -27.30
CA ARG A 54 -8.42 4.67 -26.76
C ARG A 54 -8.77 3.32 -27.37
N ASN A 55 -8.73 3.20 -28.70
CA ASN A 55 -9.11 1.96 -29.38
C ASN A 55 -8.19 0.79 -29.01
N VAL A 56 -6.89 1.05 -28.84
CA VAL A 56 -5.90 0.03 -28.47
C VAL A 56 -6.07 -0.35 -27.00
N ILE A 57 -6.16 0.65 -26.11
CA ILE A 57 -6.33 0.47 -24.66
C ILE A 57 -7.59 -0.36 -24.36
N LEU A 58 -8.71 -0.09 -25.04
CA LEU A 58 -9.97 -0.79 -24.81
C LEU A 58 -10.04 -2.20 -25.43
N GLN A 59 -9.01 -2.62 -26.19
CA GLN A 59 -8.94 -3.93 -26.83
C GLN A 59 -7.90 -4.87 -26.21
N ILE A 60 -7.11 -4.41 -25.24
CA ILE A 60 -6.19 -5.29 -24.51
C ILE A 60 -6.99 -6.35 -23.73
N ASP A 61 -6.41 -7.54 -23.59
CA ASP A 61 -7.03 -8.68 -22.93
C ASP A 61 -7.21 -8.39 -21.44
N ILE A 62 -8.46 -8.15 -21.07
CA ILE A 62 -8.92 -7.92 -19.70
C ILE A 62 -8.96 -9.18 -18.84
N ASN A 63 -8.67 -10.38 -19.37
CA ASN A 63 -8.47 -11.56 -18.53
C ASN A 63 -7.06 -11.56 -17.91
N ASN A 64 -6.16 -10.75 -18.44
CA ASN A 64 -4.84 -10.55 -17.90
C ASN A 64 -4.86 -9.48 -16.79
N LYS A 65 -4.46 -9.88 -15.58
CA LYS A 65 -4.43 -8.99 -14.39
C LYS A 65 -3.55 -7.75 -14.60
N THR A 66 -2.41 -7.87 -15.28
CA THR A 66 -1.51 -6.74 -15.59
C THR A 66 -2.21 -5.70 -16.47
N ASN A 67 -2.90 -6.15 -17.52
CA ASN A 67 -3.64 -5.27 -18.41
C ASN A 67 -4.79 -4.57 -17.68
N LEU A 68 -5.53 -5.31 -16.85
CA LEU A 68 -6.60 -4.74 -16.02
C LEU A 68 -6.07 -3.67 -15.07
N ALA A 69 -4.97 -3.96 -14.37
CA ALA A 69 -4.35 -3.01 -13.47
C ALA A 69 -3.84 -1.76 -14.22
N PHE A 70 -3.31 -1.91 -15.44
CA PHE A 70 -2.96 -0.76 -16.28
C PHE A 70 -4.18 0.14 -16.59
N ILE A 71 -5.32 -0.44 -16.99
CA ILE A 71 -6.55 0.35 -17.22
C ILE A 71 -7.00 1.02 -15.91
N SER A 72 -6.88 0.34 -14.77
CA SER A 72 -7.20 0.91 -13.46
C SER A 72 -6.28 2.07 -13.09
N LEU A 73 -4.97 2.00 -13.37
CA LEU A 73 -4.03 3.09 -13.15
C LEU A 73 -4.36 4.29 -14.05
N LEU A 74 -4.73 4.05 -15.31
CA LEU A 74 -5.22 5.11 -16.21
C LEU A 74 -6.52 5.74 -15.72
N LEU A 75 -7.42 4.94 -15.15
CA LEU A 75 -8.68 5.42 -14.60
C LEU A 75 -8.42 6.30 -13.36
N ASP A 76 -7.52 5.86 -12.48
CA ASP A 76 -7.14 6.58 -11.27
C ASP A 76 -6.53 7.95 -11.60
N ILE A 77 -5.51 7.97 -12.46
CA ILE A 77 -4.88 9.23 -12.85
C ILE A 77 -5.83 10.14 -13.65
N SER A 78 -6.83 9.57 -14.32
CA SER A 78 -7.87 10.36 -14.99
C SER A 78 -8.76 11.07 -13.98
N GLU A 79 -9.00 10.50 -12.80
CA GLU A 79 -9.70 11.20 -11.73
C GLU A 79 -8.83 12.32 -11.16
N GLU A 80 -7.60 11.99 -10.74
CA GLU A 80 -6.68 12.91 -10.09
C GLU A 80 -6.42 14.16 -10.94
N LEU A 81 -6.24 13.99 -12.25
CA LEU A 81 -5.96 15.09 -13.19
C LEU A 81 -7.21 15.73 -13.82
N GLY A 82 -8.40 15.34 -13.38
CA GLY A 82 -9.67 15.87 -13.89
C GLY A 82 -9.91 15.57 -15.37
N LEU A 83 -9.47 14.41 -15.87
CA LEU A 83 -9.61 13.96 -17.25
C LEU A 83 -10.95 13.25 -17.48
N LEU A 84 -12.03 14.04 -17.54
CA LEU A 84 -13.41 13.54 -17.57
C LEU A 84 -13.71 12.52 -18.70
N ALA A 85 -13.30 12.81 -19.93
CA ALA A 85 -13.57 11.92 -21.06
C ALA A 85 -12.80 10.59 -20.95
N PRO A 86 -11.47 10.58 -20.70
CA PRO A 86 -10.71 9.40 -20.28
C PRO A 86 -11.38 8.59 -19.17
N PHE A 87 -11.71 9.24 -18.05
CA PHE A 87 -12.31 8.57 -16.89
C PHE A 87 -13.58 7.80 -17.30
N ARG A 88 -14.49 8.47 -18.03
CA ARG A 88 -15.78 7.88 -18.45
C ARG A 88 -15.59 6.60 -19.26
N PHE A 89 -14.81 6.64 -20.35
CA PHE A 89 -14.71 5.46 -21.21
C PHE A 89 -13.89 4.32 -20.59
N LEU A 90 -12.95 4.64 -19.68
CA LEU A 90 -12.19 3.62 -18.94
C LEU A 90 -13.08 2.96 -17.88
N TYR A 91 -13.86 3.77 -17.14
CA TYR A 91 -14.80 3.26 -16.14
C TYR A 91 -15.89 2.41 -16.80
N ASP A 92 -16.54 2.90 -17.86
CA ASP A 92 -17.54 2.13 -18.60
C ASP A 92 -16.98 0.81 -19.14
N HIS A 93 -15.70 0.79 -19.49
CA HIS A 93 -15.03 -0.42 -19.91
C HIS A 93 -14.78 -1.39 -18.77
N LEU A 94 -14.47 -0.94 -17.56
CA LEU A 94 -14.25 -1.82 -16.40
C LEU A 94 -15.55 -2.22 -15.69
N ASN A 95 -16.57 -1.37 -15.74
CA ASN A 95 -17.82 -1.55 -15.00
C ASN A 95 -18.56 -2.82 -15.46
N GLY A 96 -19.13 -3.56 -14.51
CA GLY A 96 -19.84 -4.82 -14.77
C GLY A 96 -18.95 -6.03 -15.10
N LYS A 97 -17.62 -5.87 -15.11
CA LYS A 97 -16.66 -6.98 -15.25
C LYS A 97 -16.27 -7.53 -13.89
N ALA A 98 -15.66 -8.72 -13.87
CA ALA A 98 -15.16 -9.39 -12.66
C ALA A 98 -13.86 -8.74 -12.12
N PHE A 99 -13.83 -7.41 -12.03
CA PHE A 99 -12.70 -6.61 -11.58
C PHE A 99 -13.16 -5.69 -10.44
N ASN A 100 -12.43 -5.71 -9.31
CA ASN A 100 -12.70 -4.79 -8.22
C ASN A 100 -11.95 -3.47 -8.45
N ILE A 101 -12.67 -2.48 -8.99
CA ILE A 101 -12.17 -1.11 -9.25
C ILE A 101 -11.83 -0.37 -7.94
N GLY A 102 -12.44 -0.75 -6.82
CA GLY A 102 -12.30 -0.09 -5.53
C GLY A 102 -13.40 0.94 -5.25
N GLU A 103 -13.63 1.21 -3.97
CA GLU A 103 -14.72 2.05 -3.47
C GLU A 103 -14.51 3.54 -3.77
N ARG A 104 -13.28 4.06 -3.70
CA ARG A 104 -12.99 5.46 -4.05
C ARG A 104 -13.37 5.79 -5.49
N LEU A 105 -12.93 4.97 -6.45
CA LEU A 105 -13.25 5.19 -7.87
C LEU A 105 -14.74 4.96 -8.17
N LYS A 106 -15.44 4.12 -7.39
CA LYS A 106 -16.92 4.07 -7.41
C LYS A 106 -17.53 5.38 -6.94
N ALA A 107 -17.00 6.00 -5.88
CA ALA A 107 -17.42 7.33 -5.45
C ALA A 107 -17.20 8.37 -6.57
N ALA A 108 -16.03 8.36 -7.21
CA ALA A 108 -15.71 9.22 -8.33
C ALA A 108 -16.70 9.09 -9.50
N SER A 109 -17.07 7.85 -9.83
CA SER A 109 -18.04 7.57 -10.89
C SER A 109 -19.41 8.20 -10.64
N GLN A 110 -19.83 8.37 -9.38
CA GLN A 110 -21.13 8.94 -9.04
C GLN A 110 -21.27 10.38 -9.52
N TYR A 111 -20.19 11.17 -9.50
CA TYR A 111 -20.22 12.57 -9.89
C TYR A 111 -19.61 12.85 -11.27
N LEU A 112 -18.86 11.91 -11.85
CA LEU A 112 -18.27 12.04 -13.19
C LEU A 112 -19.13 11.41 -14.30
N ILE A 113 -19.99 10.43 -13.97
CA ILE A 113 -20.74 9.63 -14.94
C ILE A 113 -22.25 9.80 -14.78
N GLY A 114 -22.93 9.99 -15.91
CA GLY A 114 -24.39 10.00 -15.97
C GLY A 114 -25.05 11.14 -15.21
N VAL A 115 -24.31 12.19 -14.87
CA VAL A 115 -24.82 13.39 -14.22
C VAL A 115 -25.33 14.38 -15.25
N LYS A 116 -26.56 14.87 -15.08
CA LYS A 116 -27.23 15.79 -16.02
C LYS A 116 -27.66 17.10 -15.36
N THR A 117 -27.89 17.09 -14.06
CA THR A 117 -28.46 18.22 -13.31
C THR A 117 -27.71 18.44 -12.02
N ALA A 118 -27.85 19.65 -11.44
CA ALA A 118 -27.30 19.95 -10.13
C ALA A 118 -27.88 19.03 -9.03
N ASP A 119 -29.16 18.67 -9.14
CA ASP A 119 -29.83 17.75 -8.20
C ASP A 119 -29.20 16.36 -8.19
N ASP A 120 -28.69 15.87 -9.32
CA ASP A 120 -27.99 14.58 -9.37
C ASP A 120 -26.76 14.57 -8.46
N TYR A 121 -25.99 15.65 -8.39
CA TYR A 121 -24.84 15.75 -7.47
C TYR A 121 -25.31 15.69 -6.02
N ILE A 122 -26.30 16.51 -5.64
CA ILE A 122 -26.81 16.58 -4.25
C ILE A 122 -27.41 15.25 -3.80
N ASN A 123 -28.19 14.60 -4.66
CA ASN A 123 -28.87 13.34 -4.36
C ASN A 123 -27.88 12.18 -4.18
N LYS A 124 -26.72 12.25 -4.83
CA LYS A 124 -25.67 11.23 -4.74
C LYS A 124 -24.68 11.46 -3.59
N TYR A 125 -24.74 12.60 -2.89
CA TYR A 125 -23.82 12.94 -1.79
C TYR A 125 -23.60 11.81 -0.79
N GLU A 126 -24.67 11.21 -0.26
CA GLU A 126 -24.57 10.18 0.76
C GLU A 126 -23.93 8.91 0.21
N THR A 127 -24.26 8.54 -1.03
CA THR A 127 -23.63 7.41 -1.73
C THR A 127 -22.14 7.64 -1.94
N ILE A 128 -21.75 8.85 -2.35
CA ILE A 128 -20.35 9.25 -2.51
C ILE A 128 -19.61 9.13 -1.18
N CYS A 129 -20.14 9.74 -0.11
CA CYS A 129 -19.50 9.72 1.20
C CYS A 129 -19.41 8.32 1.80
N ASN A 130 -20.42 7.46 1.62
CA ASN A 130 -20.37 6.07 2.05
C ASN A 130 -19.25 5.28 1.34
N HIS A 131 -19.09 5.46 0.04
CA HIS A 131 -17.98 4.85 -0.71
C HIS A 131 -16.62 5.38 -0.24
N LEU A 132 -16.49 6.69 -0.02
CA LEU A 132 -15.27 7.31 0.48
C LEU A 132 -14.90 6.86 1.90
N GLN A 133 -15.89 6.75 2.79
CA GLN A 133 -15.71 6.22 4.13
C GLN A 133 -15.21 4.77 4.07
N LEU A 134 -15.88 3.92 3.29
CA LEU A 134 -15.48 2.52 3.15
C LEU A 134 -14.08 2.38 2.56
N SER A 135 -13.74 3.19 1.55
CA SER A 135 -12.40 3.21 0.97
C SER A 135 -11.34 3.65 1.98
N SER A 136 -11.62 4.69 2.77
CA SER A 136 -10.74 5.13 3.85
C SER A 136 -10.50 4.06 4.91
N GLU A 137 -11.49 3.20 5.17
CA GLU A 137 -11.40 2.14 6.19
C GLU A 137 -10.76 0.86 5.67
N THR A 138 -10.89 0.57 4.38
CA THR A 138 -10.61 -0.77 3.83
C THR A 138 -9.62 -0.81 2.66
N GLU A 139 -9.34 0.33 2.00
CA GLU A 139 -8.52 0.37 0.78
C GLU A 139 -7.30 1.28 0.88
N GLU A 140 -7.47 2.54 1.25
CA GLU A 140 -6.43 3.58 1.12
C GLU A 140 -5.45 3.60 2.31
N ASP A 141 -4.15 3.71 2.02
CA ASP A 141 -3.08 3.72 3.05
C ASP A 141 -3.21 4.92 4.00
N ASN A 142 -3.67 6.06 3.47
CA ASN A 142 -3.97 7.27 4.21
C ASN A 142 -5.22 7.96 3.63
N THR A 143 -5.63 9.08 4.22
CA THR A 143 -6.85 9.79 3.79
C THR A 143 -6.65 10.68 2.55
N ASP A 144 -5.43 10.82 2.02
CA ASP A 144 -5.15 11.83 0.99
C ASP A 144 -5.95 11.61 -0.29
N ARG A 145 -5.99 10.37 -0.81
CA ARG A 145 -6.76 10.03 -2.02
C ARG A 145 -8.26 10.16 -1.82
N VAL A 146 -8.75 9.84 -0.62
CA VAL A 146 -10.16 10.02 -0.23
C VAL A 146 -10.53 11.50 -0.22
N LEU A 147 -9.68 12.33 0.40
CA LEU A 147 -9.84 13.77 0.46
C LEU A 147 -9.76 14.41 -0.94
N MET A 148 -8.82 13.97 -1.78
CA MET A 148 -8.74 14.37 -3.19
C MET A 148 -10.07 14.14 -3.92
N THR A 149 -10.65 12.95 -3.80
CA THR A 149 -11.93 12.63 -4.44
C THR A 149 -13.06 13.51 -3.93
N MET A 150 -13.10 13.76 -2.62
CA MET A 150 -14.10 14.63 -1.99
C MET A 150 -13.98 16.09 -2.47
N VAL A 151 -12.75 16.60 -2.54
CA VAL A 151 -12.46 17.96 -3.01
C VAL A 151 -12.75 18.10 -4.51
N ASN A 152 -12.40 17.10 -5.33
CA ASN A 152 -12.72 17.07 -6.75
C ASN A 152 -14.24 17.03 -6.99
N TYR A 153 -14.99 16.24 -6.22
CA TYR A 153 -16.45 16.23 -6.25
C TYR A 153 -17.04 17.62 -5.99
N TYR A 154 -16.61 18.26 -4.90
CA TYR A 154 -17.09 19.59 -4.53
C TYR A 154 -16.67 20.66 -5.55
N GLY A 155 -15.42 20.62 -6.01
CA GLY A 155 -14.88 21.50 -7.04
C GLY A 155 -15.64 21.37 -8.36
N GLN A 156 -16.00 20.15 -8.78
CA GLN A 156 -16.79 19.90 -10.00
C GLN A 156 -18.17 20.56 -9.92
N VAL A 157 -18.84 20.50 -8.77
CA VAL A 157 -20.14 21.15 -8.57
C VAL A 157 -20.04 22.67 -8.68
N ILE A 158 -18.97 23.26 -8.14
CA ILE A 158 -18.70 24.70 -8.26
C ILE A 158 -18.42 25.08 -9.72
N HIS A 159 -17.61 24.30 -10.43
CA HIS A 159 -17.30 24.52 -11.83
C HIS A 159 -18.55 24.49 -12.71
N ASP A 160 -19.40 23.47 -12.54
CA ASP A 160 -20.55 23.24 -13.42
C ASP A 160 -21.75 24.13 -13.10
N PHE A 161 -21.92 24.55 -11.84
CA PHE A 161 -23.13 25.26 -11.39
C PHE A 161 -22.89 26.59 -10.67
N GLY A 162 -21.66 26.97 -10.37
CA GLY A 162 -21.36 28.21 -9.64
C GLY A 162 -22.02 29.43 -10.28
N GLU A 163 -21.88 29.58 -11.60
CA GLU A 163 -22.41 30.73 -12.34
C GLU A 163 -23.94 30.71 -12.50
N PHE A 164 -24.54 29.52 -12.68
CA PHE A 164 -25.94 29.40 -13.11
C PHE A 164 -26.90 28.88 -12.03
N ASN A 165 -26.39 28.30 -10.94
CA ASN A 165 -27.20 27.72 -9.86
C ASN A 165 -26.45 27.69 -8.52
N ILE A 166 -26.07 28.87 -8.03
CA ILE A 166 -25.39 29.06 -6.73
C ILE A 166 -26.17 28.47 -5.55
N GLY A 167 -27.51 28.44 -5.63
CA GLY A 167 -28.35 27.83 -4.59
C GLY A 167 -27.99 26.37 -4.36
N LYS A 168 -27.71 25.61 -5.42
CA LYS A 168 -27.31 24.19 -5.31
C LYS A 168 -25.89 24.01 -4.80
N VAL A 169 -24.97 24.91 -5.16
CA VAL A 169 -23.61 24.91 -4.59
C VAL A 169 -23.66 25.14 -3.07
N LEU A 170 -24.45 26.13 -2.62
CA LEU A 170 -24.65 26.42 -1.21
C LEU A 170 -25.38 25.28 -0.47
N GLU A 171 -26.33 24.62 -1.13
CA GLU A 171 -27.01 23.44 -0.59
C GLU A 171 -26.02 22.29 -0.34
N LEU A 172 -25.10 22.02 -1.30
CA LEU A 172 -24.07 21.01 -1.10
C LEU A 172 -23.13 21.38 0.04
N LYS A 173 -22.66 22.63 0.07
CA LYS A 173 -21.78 23.14 1.13
C LYS A 173 -22.40 22.93 2.51
N ALA A 174 -23.66 23.34 2.69
CA ALA A 174 -24.39 23.17 3.95
C ALA A 174 -24.55 21.69 4.33
N LYS A 175 -24.69 20.79 3.35
CA LYS A 175 -24.77 19.35 3.58
C LYS A 175 -23.44 18.78 4.09
N ILE A 176 -22.31 19.20 3.50
CA ILE A 176 -20.97 18.81 3.96
C ILE A 176 -20.70 19.35 5.36
N GLU A 177 -21.00 20.63 5.62
CA GLU A 177 -20.84 21.27 6.93
C GLU A 177 -21.67 20.56 8.00
N LYS A 178 -22.88 20.11 7.66
CA LYS A 178 -23.71 19.30 8.55
C LYS A 178 -23.06 17.95 8.86
N SER A 179 -22.65 17.18 7.86
CA SER A 179 -21.98 15.88 8.10
C SER A 179 -20.69 16.02 8.90
N LEU A 180 -19.96 17.13 8.72
CA LEU A 180 -18.79 17.48 9.53
C LEU A 180 -19.18 17.76 10.99
N SER A 181 -20.23 18.55 11.23
CA SER A 181 -20.72 18.85 12.59
C SER A 181 -21.30 17.62 13.30
N ASP A 182 -21.95 16.73 12.56
CA ASP A 182 -22.61 15.53 13.08
C ASP A 182 -21.62 14.36 13.27
N PHE A 183 -20.34 14.55 12.92
CA PHE A 183 -19.30 13.51 12.92
C PHE A 183 -19.70 12.26 12.09
N GLU A 184 -20.45 12.46 11.01
CA GLU A 184 -21.07 11.37 10.24
C GLU A 184 -20.03 10.54 9.48
N PHE A 185 -19.02 11.20 8.90
CA PHE A 185 -17.95 10.57 8.15
C PHE A 185 -16.59 10.97 8.73
N SER A 186 -15.77 10.00 9.12
CA SER A 186 -14.51 10.27 9.81
C SER A 186 -13.51 11.02 8.92
N PHE A 187 -13.46 10.70 7.62
CA PHE A 187 -12.53 11.32 6.67
C PHE A 187 -12.76 12.83 6.48
N LEU A 188 -13.96 13.34 6.79
CA LEU A 188 -14.26 14.77 6.68
C LEU A 188 -13.54 15.62 7.73
N HIS A 189 -13.10 15.02 8.85
CA HIS A 189 -12.44 15.71 9.96
C HIS A 189 -10.97 15.97 9.64
N ASN A 190 -10.75 16.75 8.58
CA ASN A 190 -9.43 17.12 8.10
C ASN A 190 -9.38 18.62 7.81
N LYS A 191 -8.24 19.25 8.11
CA LYS A 191 -8.03 20.68 7.93
C LYS A 191 -8.26 21.13 6.48
N LEU A 192 -7.91 20.30 5.50
CA LEU A 192 -8.15 20.59 4.09
C LEU A 192 -9.65 20.82 3.80
N ILE A 193 -10.54 20.02 4.39
CA ILE A 193 -11.99 20.15 4.17
C ILE A 193 -12.49 21.47 4.75
N GLU A 194 -12.06 21.85 5.96
CA GLU A 194 -12.40 23.14 6.55
C GLU A 194 -11.94 24.30 5.66
N ASP A 195 -10.71 24.24 5.17
CA ASP A 195 -10.11 25.29 4.34
C ASP A 195 -10.83 25.41 2.99
N VAL A 196 -11.16 24.27 2.36
CA VAL A 196 -11.93 24.21 1.11
C VAL A 196 -13.35 24.77 1.29
N LEU A 197 -14.03 24.45 2.39
CA LEU A 197 -15.36 24.99 2.68
C LEU A 197 -15.32 26.49 3.01
N SER A 198 -14.20 27.01 3.49
CA SER A 198 -14.02 28.43 3.80
C SER A 198 -13.83 29.34 2.58
N VAL A 199 -13.60 28.76 1.39
CA VAL A 199 -13.41 29.53 0.15
C VAL A 199 -14.69 30.31 -0.20
N ASP A 200 -14.52 31.60 -0.45
CA ASP A 200 -15.59 32.51 -0.87
C ASP A 200 -15.93 32.36 -2.37
N PHE A 201 -17.19 32.61 -2.71
CA PHE A 201 -17.76 32.46 -4.05
C PHE A 201 -17.93 33.78 -4.82
N ALA A 202 -17.26 34.87 -4.40
CA ALA A 202 -17.37 36.15 -5.11
C ALA A 202 -16.97 36.07 -6.60
N SER A 203 -16.08 35.13 -6.96
CA SER A 203 -15.72 34.79 -8.34
C SER A 203 -15.58 33.27 -8.46
N PHE A 204 -16.42 32.62 -9.28
CA PHE A 204 -16.49 31.15 -9.35
C PHE A 204 -15.27 30.52 -9.99
N SER A 205 -14.73 31.15 -11.04
CA SER A 205 -13.48 30.72 -11.66
C SER A 205 -12.32 30.80 -10.66
N ASP A 206 -12.30 31.82 -9.81
CA ASP A 206 -11.29 31.96 -8.77
C ASP A 206 -11.52 30.97 -7.62
N ALA A 207 -12.78 30.71 -7.25
CA ALA A 207 -13.12 29.73 -6.20
C ALA A 207 -12.67 28.32 -6.61
N TYR A 208 -12.99 27.88 -7.83
CA TYR A 208 -12.53 26.61 -8.37
C TYR A 208 -11.00 26.49 -8.35
N SER A 209 -10.31 27.54 -8.83
CA SER A 209 -8.85 27.59 -8.89
C SER A 209 -8.22 27.58 -7.49
N ARG A 210 -8.80 28.29 -6.52
CA ARG A 210 -8.33 28.30 -5.13
C ARG A 210 -8.49 26.95 -4.44
N ILE A 211 -9.62 26.28 -4.66
CA ILE A 211 -9.87 24.94 -4.09
C ILE A 211 -8.84 23.93 -4.62
N HIS A 212 -8.58 23.93 -5.92
CA HIS A 212 -7.55 23.06 -6.49
C HIS A 212 -6.15 23.47 -6.01
N GLY A 213 -5.86 24.77 -5.85
CA GLY A 213 -4.60 25.21 -5.25
C GLY A 213 -4.39 24.72 -3.80
N LEU A 214 -5.46 24.64 -2.99
CA LEU A 214 -5.41 24.04 -1.66
C LEU A 214 -5.14 22.53 -1.73
N LEU A 215 -5.80 21.83 -2.66
CA LEU A 215 -5.59 20.40 -2.89
C LEU A 215 -4.16 20.12 -3.36
N ASP A 216 -3.67 20.85 -4.35
CA ASP A 216 -2.30 20.72 -4.88
C ASP A 216 -1.27 20.97 -3.79
N SER A 217 -1.48 21.99 -2.95
CA SER A 217 -0.62 22.27 -1.81
C SER A 217 -0.68 21.16 -0.75
N PHE A 218 -1.84 20.55 -0.55
CA PHE A 218 -2.00 19.44 0.38
C PHE A 218 -1.31 18.19 -0.16
N LEU A 219 -1.56 17.77 -1.40
CA LEU A 219 -0.96 16.57 -2.01
C LEU A 219 0.54 16.75 -2.29
N GLY A 220 1.00 17.98 -2.55
CA GLY A 220 2.41 18.32 -2.78
C GLY A 220 3.24 18.54 -1.51
N ARG A 221 2.67 18.35 -0.31
CA ARG A 221 3.38 18.56 0.95
C ARG A 221 4.52 17.56 1.11
N ASP A 222 5.69 18.03 1.55
CA ASP A 222 6.78 17.12 1.93
C ASP A 222 6.36 16.30 3.14
N ILE A 223 6.41 14.97 3.02
CA ILE A 223 6.22 14.06 4.15
C ILE A 223 7.50 14.11 4.98
N VAL A 224 7.36 14.48 6.27
CA VAL A 224 8.49 14.49 7.20
C VAL A 224 9.00 13.07 7.38
N LYS A 225 10.16 12.76 6.79
CA LYS A 225 10.82 11.47 6.99
C LYS A 225 11.39 11.39 8.41
N PRO A 226 11.32 10.21 9.07
CA PRO A 226 11.93 10.02 10.37
C PRO A 226 13.46 10.16 10.28
N VAL A 227 14.09 10.51 11.41
CA VAL A 227 15.55 10.57 11.48
C VAL A 227 16.09 9.15 11.60
N TYR A 228 16.80 8.71 10.56
CA TYR A 228 17.40 7.37 10.50
C TYR A 228 18.64 7.22 11.39
N ARG A 229 18.76 6.06 12.04
CA ARG A 229 19.93 5.66 12.84
C ARG A 229 20.81 4.67 12.10
N LYS A 230 22.13 4.84 12.23
CA LYS A 230 23.12 3.93 11.64
C LYS A 230 23.59 2.83 12.58
N ASP A 231 23.50 3.07 13.89
CA ASP A 231 23.99 2.14 14.90
C ASP A 231 23.04 0.93 15.04
N PHE A 232 23.58 -0.17 15.55
CA PHE A 232 22.77 -1.34 15.89
C PHE A 232 21.70 -0.96 16.93
N LEU A 233 20.44 -1.26 16.62
CA LEU A 233 19.29 -0.91 17.45
C LEU A 233 18.80 -2.10 18.25
N LEU A 234 18.79 -1.96 19.57
CA LEU A 234 18.25 -2.93 20.52
C LEU A 234 17.51 -2.22 21.65
N GLU A 235 16.32 -2.70 22.00
CA GLU A 235 15.62 -2.24 23.19
C GLU A 235 16.27 -2.82 24.45
N THR A 236 16.61 -1.95 25.42
CA THR A 236 17.30 -2.33 26.66
C THR A 236 16.75 -1.56 27.85
N GLY A 237 16.62 -2.22 29.01
CA GLY A 237 16.29 -1.56 30.28
C GLY A 237 14.90 -0.95 30.36
N THR A 238 13.94 -1.42 29.54
CA THR A 238 12.53 -0.99 29.59
C THR A 238 11.70 -1.99 30.38
N GLU A 239 10.51 -1.58 30.83
CA GLU A 239 9.54 -2.50 31.43
C GLU A 239 9.18 -3.65 30.47
N TYR A 240 9.14 -3.38 29.17
CA TYR A 240 8.87 -4.39 28.16
C TYR A 240 9.94 -5.50 28.14
N CYS A 241 11.23 -5.15 28.31
CA CYS A 241 12.31 -6.13 28.43
C CYS A 241 12.07 -7.11 29.59
N ASP A 242 11.68 -6.59 30.75
CA ASP A 242 11.42 -7.41 31.93
C ASP A 242 10.24 -8.35 31.69
N LEU A 243 9.15 -7.85 31.07
CA LEU A 243 7.99 -8.66 30.73
C LEU A 243 8.32 -9.76 29.71
N LEU A 244 9.14 -9.45 28.71
CA LEU A 244 9.54 -10.41 27.69
C LEU A 244 10.40 -11.54 28.27
N SER A 245 11.29 -11.23 29.22
CA SER A 245 12.15 -12.22 29.88
C SER A 245 11.38 -13.30 30.63
N GLY A 246 10.14 -12.99 31.05
CA GLY A 246 9.27 -13.88 31.81
C GLY A 246 8.33 -14.76 30.99
N VAL A 247 8.36 -14.70 29.66
CA VAL A 247 7.43 -15.46 28.79
C VAL A 247 8.15 -16.46 27.88
N THR A 248 7.45 -17.54 27.53
CA THR A 248 7.94 -18.54 26.58
C THR A 248 8.25 -17.90 25.21
N ASN A 249 9.32 -18.36 24.56
CA ASN A 249 9.74 -17.93 23.23
C ASN A 249 8.75 -18.41 22.15
N SER A 250 7.61 -17.73 22.05
CA SER A 250 6.59 -17.98 21.03
C SER A 250 5.86 -16.69 20.67
N PHE A 251 5.44 -16.54 19.41
CA PHE A 251 4.74 -15.35 18.93
C PHE A 251 3.51 -15.05 19.79
N LYS A 252 2.74 -16.10 20.12
CA LYS A 252 1.53 -15.99 20.92
C LYS A 252 1.82 -15.40 22.31
N ALA A 253 2.89 -15.81 22.96
CA ALA A 253 3.27 -15.31 24.29
C ALA A 253 3.76 -13.86 24.22
N VAL A 254 4.61 -13.52 23.23
CA VAL A 254 5.07 -12.14 23.00
C VAL A 254 3.90 -11.21 22.70
N ARG A 255 2.99 -11.63 21.82
CA ARG A 255 1.77 -10.88 21.52
C ARG A 255 0.90 -10.67 22.75
N GLN A 256 0.81 -11.66 23.65
CA GLN A 256 -0.02 -11.54 24.86
C GLN A 256 0.43 -10.38 25.77
N ILE A 257 1.72 -10.04 25.79
CA ILE A 257 2.21 -8.84 26.50
C ILE A 257 1.54 -7.58 25.92
N SER A 258 1.56 -7.45 24.59
CA SER A 258 0.95 -6.31 23.88
C SER A 258 -0.56 -6.27 24.08
N VAL A 259 -1.24 -7.41 24.07
CA VAL A 259 -2.68 -7.50 24.37
C VAL A 259 -2.94 -6.95 25.77
N ASN A 260 -2.21 -7.44 26.78
CA ASN A 260 -2.42 -7.02 28.17
C ASN A 260 -2.14 -5.53 28.36
N LYS A 261 -1.04 -5.02 27.78
CA LYS A 261 -0.67 -3.60 27.89
C LYS A 261 -1.65 -2.69 27.15
N TYR A 262 -2.05 -3.07 25.93
CA TYR A 262 -2.98 -2.26 25.15
C TYR A 262 -4.36 -2.15 25.82
N GLN A 263 -4.86 -3.19 26.49
CA GLN A 263 -6.14 -3.10 27.22
C GLN A 263 -6.14 -2.01 28.30
N LEU A 264 -4.98 -1.66 28.87
CA LEU A 264 -4.87 -0.63 29.90
C LEU A 264 -4.92 0.80 29.33
N VAL A 265 -4.58 0.95 28.04
CA VAL A 265 -4.44 2.26 27.36
C VAL A 265 -5.36 2.39 26.14
N LYS A 266 -6.26 1.44 25.94
CA LYS A 266 -7.06 1.30 24.72
C LYS A 266 -7.83 2.60 24.42
N SER A 267 -7.60 3.16 23.24
CA SER A 267 -8.36 4.30 22.74
C SER A 267 -8.45 4.27 21.22
N ASP A 268 -9.54 4.81 20.68
CA ASP A 268 -9.71 4.95 19.23
C ASP A 268 -8.66 5.88 18.65
N SER A 269 -8.21 6.89 19.40
CA SER A 269 -7.10 7.77 19.01
C SER A 269 -5.80 6.98 18.76
N ILE A 270 -5.41 6.10 19.69
CA ILE A 270 -4.20 5.27 19.51
C ILE A 270 -4.40 4.29 18.35
N PHE A 271 -5.57 3.65 18.24
CA PHE A 271 -5.86 2.74 17.13
C PHE A 271 -5.79 3.43 15.77
N ASN A 272 -6.43 4.59 15.63
CA ASN A 272 -6.43 5.38 14.41
C ASN A 272 -5.04 5.92 14.07
N SER A 273 -4.21 6.21 15.08
CA SER A 273 -2.82 6.64 14.87
C SER A 273 -1.94 5.59 14.16
N LEU A 274 -2.37 4.32 14.11
CA LEU A 274 -1.68 3.26 13.39
C LEU A 274 -1.78 3.41 11.86
N GLY A 275 -2.71 4.24 11.37
CA GLY A 275 -2.94 4.43 9.93
C GLY A 275 -3.14 3.11 9.21
N ARG A 276 -4.03 2.24 9.72
CA ARG A 276 -4.29 0.90 9.16
C ARG A 276 -3.06 -0.01 9.04
N GLY A 277 -1.97 0.33 9.72
CA GLY A 277 -0.73 -0.42 9.74
C GLY A 277 0.35 0.07 8.78
N VAL A 278 0.16 1.23 8.13
CA VAL A 278 1.20 1.84 7.26
C VAL A 278 1.98 2.97 7.94
N THR A 279 1.44 3.55 9.02
CA THR A 279 2.12 4.66 9.72
C THR A 279 3.41 4.19 10.38
N VAL A 280 4.49 4.97 10.21
CA VAL A 280 5.73 4.77 10.96
C VAL A 280 5.47 5.01 12.45
N LEU A 281 5.58 3.95 13.25
CA LEU A 281 5.26 4.00 14.68
C LEU A 281 6.34 4.77 15.45
N THR A 282 5.96 5.67 16.34
CA THR A 282 6.89 6.51 17.12
C THR A 282 6.63 6.49 18.61
N ASP A 283 5.52 5.90 19.05
CA ASP A 283 5.16 5.73 20.45
C ASP A 283 4.98 4.25 20.85
N GLU A 284 5.30 3.93 22.09
CA GLU A 284 5.22 2.57 22.62
C GLU A 284 3.78 2.02 22.61
N ASN A 285 2.77 2.85 22.91
CA ASN A 285 1.39 2.39 22.91
C ASN A 285 0.93 1.97 21.50
N GLN A 286 1.50 2.58 20.46
CA GLN A 286 1.26 2.18 19.08
C GLN A 286 1.82 0.78 18.80
N LEU A 287 2.99 0.43 19.35
CA LEU A 287 3.56 -0.91 19.23
C LEU A 287 2.61 -1.95 19.83
N TYR A 288 2.06 -1.68 21.02
CA TYR A 288 1.08 -2.57 21.66
C TYR A 288 -0.22 -2.67 20.86
N ALA A 289 -0.74 -1.53 20.42
CA ALA A 289 -1.97 -1.47 19.64
C ALA A 289 -1.84 -2.26 18.33
N TYR A 290 -0.73 -2.09 17.60
CA TYR A 290 -0.47 -2.78 16.34
C TYR A 290 -0.40 -4.30 16.55
N MET A 291 0.46 -4.76 17.47
CA MET A 291 0.64 -6.19 17.75
C MET A 291 -0.66 -6.86 18.24
N ASN A 292 -1.44 -6.14 19.06
CA ASN A 292 -2.77 -6.58 19.46
C ASN A 292 -3.72 -6.70 18.25
N SER A 293 -3.80 -5.68 17.40
CA SER A 293 -4.86 -5.56 16.41
C SER A 293 -4.61 -6.41 15.16
N PHE A 294 -3.37 -6.47 14.69
CA PHE A 294 -3.01 -7.10 13.42
C PHE A 294 -2.22 -8.40 13.58
N GLY A 295 -1.60 -8.63 14.75
CA GLY A 295 -0.62 -9.70 14.94
C GLY A 295 -1.13 -11.11 14.57
N ASN A 296 -2.36 -11.47 14.96
CA ASN A 296 -2.89 -12.81 14.64
C ASN A 296 -3.04 -13.02 13.13
N MET A 297 -3.50 -12.02 12.38
CA MET A 297 -3.68 -12.13 10.93
C MET A 297 -2.33 -12.25 10.22
N HIS A 298 -1.31 -11.49 10.65
CA HIS A 298 0.05 -11.66 10.14
C HIS A 298 0.54 -13.08 10.37
N TYR A 299 0.47 -13.55 11.63
CA TYR A 299 0.94 -14.86 12.03
C TYR A 299 0.31 -15.99 11.20
N GLU A 300 -1.02 -16.01 11.07
CA GLU A 300 -1.71 -17.05 10.28
C GLU A 300 -1.32 -17.02 8.79
N LYS A 301 -1.13 -15.82 8.19
CA LYS A 301 -0.68 -15.72 6.79
C LYS A 301 0.72 -16.29 6.61
N LEU A 302 1.62 -15.98 7.55
CA LEU A 302 3.02 -16.39 7.53
C LEU A 302 3.17 -17.90 7.75
N ILE A 303 2.53 -18.45 8.77
CA ILE A 303 2.58 -19.90 9.06
C ILE A 303 2.09 -20.71 7.86
N GLU A 304 0.99 -20.32 7.24
CA GLU A 304 0.46 -21.00 6.05
C GLU A 304 1.40 -20.88 4.84
N ALA A 305 2.10 -19.75 4.69
CA ALA A 305 3.09 -19.58 3.64
C ALA A 305 4.34 -20.46 3.89
N PHE A 306 4.84 -20.50 5.13
CA PHE A 306 6.02 -21.30 5.49
C PHE A 306 5.81 -22.80 5.31
N LYS A 307 4.61 -23.31 5.58
CA LYS A 307 4.22 -24.71 5.30
C LYS A 307 4.42 -25.13 3.83
N THR A 308 4.49 -24.19 2.91
CA THR A 308 4.68 -24.49 1.47
C THR A 308 6.13 -24.51 1.02
N LEU A 309 7.06 -24.02 1.85
CA LEU A 309 8.49 -24.03 1.52
C LEU A 309 9.01 -25.48 1.44
N PRO A 310 9.97 -25.76 0.54
CA PRO A 310 10.50 -27.12 0.37
C PRO A 310 11.33 -27.52 1.59
N MET A 311 11.14 -28.75 2.07
CA MET A 311 11.86 -29.25 3.27
C MET A 311 13.38 -29.18 3.15
N THR A 312 13.92 -29.33 1.94
CA THR A 312 15.36 -29.23 1.67
C THR A 312 15.94 -27.84 1.91
N LEU A 313 15.10 -26.80 2.01
CA LEU A 313 15.53 -25.46 2.44
C LEU A 313 15.97 -25.47 3.91
N PHE A 314 15.24 -26.18 4.76
CA PHE A 314 15.46 -26.15 6.21
C PHE A 314 16.72 -26.91 6.65
N GLU A 315 17.30 -27.71 5.76
CA GLU A 315 18.59 -28.39 5.94
C GLU A 315 19.80 -27.49 5.61
N LYS A 316 19.56 -26.30 5.01
CA LYS A 316 20.63 -25.37 4.60
C LYS A 316 20.90 -24.32 5.67
N GLU A 317 22.15 -23.88 5.75
CA GLU A 317 22.50 -22.59 6.36
C GLU A 317 21.88 -21.46 5.52
N ILE A 318 21.19 -20.51 6.16
CA ILE A 318 20.50 -19.42 5.47
C ILE A 318 20.80 -18.04 6.08
N ASN A 319 20.49 -17.00 5.31
CA ASN A 319 20.27 -15.65 5.80
C ASN A 319 18.79 -15.29 5.71
N ILE A 320 18.28 -14.51 6.66
CA ILE A 320 16.92 -13.96 6.62
C ILE A 320 17.00 -12.46 6.42
N ILE A 321 16.12 -11.94 5.55
CA ILE A 321 15.91 -10.51 5.36
C ILE A 321 14.44 -10.21 5.58
N ASP A 322 14.13 -9.47 6.64
CA ASP A 322 12.77 -9.08 7.03
C ASP A 322 12.53 -7.62 6.61
N TRP A 323 11.79 -7.43 5.52
CA TRP A 323 11.56 -6.14 4.85
C TRP A 323 10.34 -5.45 5.45
N GLY A 324 10.53 -4.26 6.02
CA GLY A 324 9.47 -3.59 6.78
C GLY A 324 9.10 -4.40 8.01
N CYS A 325 10.10 -4.80 8.81
CA CYS A 325 9.93 -5.85 9.81
C CYS A 325 8.99 -5.47 10.94
N GLY A 326 8.71 -4.17 11.15
CA GLY A 326 7.96 -3.68 12.30
C GLY A 326 8.56 -4.18 13.60
N GLN A 327 7.81 -5.03 14.31
CA GLN A 327 8.26 -5.69 15.56
C GLN A 327 8.74 -7.14 15.33
N ALA A 328 9.24 -7.46 14.12
CA ALA A 328 9.73 -8.78 13.67
C ALA A 328 8.70 -9.92 13.74
N MET A 329 7.44 -9.67 13.37
CA MET A 329 6.40 -10.72 13.38
C MET A 329 6.68 -11.84 12.39
N ALA A 330 7.19 -11.49 11.20
CA ALA A 330 7.53 -12.47 10.17
C ALA A 330 8.64 -13.41 10.63
N SER A 331 9.72 -12.83 11.15
CA SER A 331 10.82 -13.60 11.72
C SER A 331 10.39 -14.43 12.93
N MET A 332 9.61 -13.90 13.89
CA MET A 332 9.09 -14.69 15.02
C MET A 332 8.21 -15.86 14.56
N ALA A 333 7.33 -15.65 13.58
CA ALA A 333 6.49 -16.70 13.02
C ALA A 333 7.32 -17.79 12.33
N TYR A 334 8.47 -17.43 11.73
CA TYR A 334 9.39 -18.39 11.13
C TYR A 334 10.00 -19.32 12.19
N PHE A 335 10.49 -18.75 13.30
CA PHE A 335 10.99 -19.56 14.42
C PHE A 335 9.91 -20.44 15.04
N ASP A 336 8.70 -19.93 15.22
CA ASP A 336 7.56 -20.73 15.69
C ASP A 336 7.25 -21.88 14.73
N PHE A 337 7.31 -21.66 13.42
CA PHE A 337 7.11 -22.69 12.41
C PHE A 337 8.21 -23.77 12.48
N LEU A 338 9.48 -23.39 12.56
CA LEU A 338 10.61 -24.32 12.73
C LEU A 338 10.43 -25.19 13.98
N ASN A 339 10.03 -24.57 15.10
CA ASN A 339 9.72 -25.28 16.34
C ASN A 339 8.54 -26.26 16.18
N GLN A 340 7.48 -25.88 15.46
CA GLN A 340 6.32 -26.74 15.19
C GLN A 340 6.68 -27.99 14.38
N ILE A 341 7.63 -27.88 13.45
CA ILE A 341 8.09 -29.02 12.64
C ILE A 341 9.30 -29.74 13.25
N GLY A 342 9.81 -29.27 14.39
CA GLY A 342 10.93 -29.88 15.11
C GLY A 342 12.27 -29.78 14.39
N ILE A 343 12.51 -28.69 13.65
CA ILE A 343 13.76 -28.45 12.92
C ILE A 343 14.54 -27.29 13.54
N GLU A 344 15.82 -27.51 13.79
CA GLU A 344 16.77 -26.47 14.14
C GLU A 344 17.58 -26.11 12.90
N GLN A 345 17.23 -24.99 12.25
CA GLN A 345 17.94 -24.50 11.08
C GLN A 345 19.03 -23.49 11.47
N GLU A 346 20.20 -23.61 10.85
CA GLU A 346 21.28 -22.64 11.03
C GLU A 346 20.96 -21.32 10.30
N ILE A 347 20.66 -20.27 11.07
CA ILE A 347 20.42 -18.91 10.56
C ILE A 347 21.62 -18.04 10.92
N LYS A 348 22.47 -17.79 9.94
CA LYS A 348 23.74 -17.08 10.12
C LYS A 348 23.53 -15.60 10.40
N ASN A 349 22.77 -14.94 9.53
CA ASN A 349 22.45 -13.52 9.62
C ASN A 349 20.94 -13.32 9.52
N LEU A 350 20.43 -12.38 10.31
CA LEU A 350 19.07 -11.88 10.21
C LEU A 350 19.10 -10.35 10.10
N THR A 351 18.71 -9.85 8.93
CA THR A 351 18.64 -8.41 8.64
C THR A 351 17.22 -7.91 8.85
N LEU A 352 17.05 -6.94 9.74
CA LEU A 352 15.79 -6.28 10.08
C LEU A 352 15.77 -4.87 9.48
N ILE A 353 14.82 -4.60 8.59
CA ILE A 353 14.71 -3.32 7.88
C ILE A 353 13.41 -2.63 8.29
N GLU A 354 13.49 -1.46 8.90
CA GLU A 354 12.31 -0.76 9.41
C GLU A 354 12.58 0.75 9.65
N PRO A 355 11.77 1.68 9.13
CA PRO A 355 11.93 3.11 9.39
C PRO A 355 11.65 3.53 10.85
N SER A 356 10.78 2.82 11.57
CA SER A 356 10.50 3.09 12.99
C SER A 356 11.66 2.66 13.90
N GLU A 357 12.36 3.63 14.50
CA GLU A 357 13.45 3.35 15.45
C GLU A 357 12.97 2.50 16.64
N ILE A 358 11.79 2.79 17.20
CA ILE A 358 11.26 2.07 18.37
C ILE A 358 10.80 0.66 18.02
N ALA A 359 10.19 0.46 16.84
CA ALA A 359 9.75 -0.85 16.40
C ALA A 359 10.97 -1.74 16.10
N LEU A 360 11.99 -1.18 15.44
CA LEU A 360 13.22 -1.89 15.10
C LEU A 360 14.04 -2.29 16.35
N LYS A 361 14.12 -1.42 17.36
CA LYS A 361 14.69 -1.78 18.67
C LYS A 361 13.99 -2.98 19.30
N ARG A 362 12.64 -2.98 19.27
CA ARG A 362 11.80 -4.06 19.81
C ARG A 362 11.89 -5.34 18.99
N ALA A 363 11.97 -5.23 17.66
CA ALA A 363 12.22 -6.33 16.74
C ALA A 363 13.52 -7.07 17.08
N SER A 364 14.63 -6.34 17.22
CA SER A 364 15.92 -6.93 17.63
C SER A 364 15.84 -7.64 18.98
N LEU A 365 15.13 -7.06 19.95
CA LEU A 365 14.90 -7.66 21.25
C LEU A 365 14.13 -8.99 21.14
N HIS A 366 13.05 -9.02 20.34
CA HIS A 366 12.32 -10.26 20.07
C HIS A 366 13.23 -11.32 19.47
N ILE A 367 13.97 -10.99 18.41
CA ILE A 367 14.84 -11.97 17.74
C ILE A 367 15.95 -12.47 18.66
N ARG A 368 16.52 -11.62 19.50
CA ARG A 368 17.51 -12.05 20.49
C ARG A 368 16.94 -13.05 21.50
N ASN A 369 15.64 -12.94 21.83
CA ASN A 369 14.96 -13.90 22.69
C ASN A 369 14.72 -15.25 21.98
N PHE A 370 14.32 -15.25 20.71
CA PHE A 370 14.07 -16.48 19.95
C PHE A 370 15.35 -17.20 19.51
N SER A 371 16.37 -16.44 19.09
CA SER A 371 17.65 -16.97 18.64
C SER A 371 18.81 -16.12 19.18
N PRO A 372 19.29 -16.41 20.41
CA PRO A 372 20.35 -15.63 21.04
C PRO A 372 21.66 -15.59 20.23
N ALA A 373 21.95 -16.66 19.49
CA ALA A 373 23.20 -16.84 18.75
C ALA A 373 23.19 -16.25 17.33
N THR A 374 22.02 -15.90 16.77
CA THR A 374 21.94 -15.31 15.43
C THR A 374 22.59 -13.92 15.40
N ASP A 375 23.34 -13.64 14.34
CA ASP A 375 23.88 -12.32 14.09
C ASP A 375 22.76 -11.42 13.52
N ILE A 376 22.46 -10.33 14.22
CA ILE A 376 21.31 -9.46 13.90
C ILE A 376 21.85 -8.15 13.37
N HIS A 377 21.41 -7.78 12.17
CA HIS A 377 21.74 -6.52 11.52
C HIS A 377 20.49 -5.65 11.41
N THR A 378 20.57 -4.42 11.88
CA THR A 378 19.43 -3.47 11.83
C THR A 378 19.69 -2.38 10.82
N ILE A 379 18.73 -2.13 9.93
CA ILE A 379 18.77 -1.02 8.97
C ILE A 379 17.56 -0.13 9.24
N ASN A 380 17.79 1.01 9.87
CA ASN A 380 16.72 1.94 10.22
C ASN A 380 16.44 2.91 9.07
N LYS A 381 15.73 2.46 8.03
CA LYS A 381 15.41 3.24 6.83
C LYS A 381 14.06 2.84 6.24
N ASP A 382 13.43 3.76 5.50
CA ASP A 382 12.37 3.38 4.55
C ASP A 382 12.98 2.69 3.32
N LEU A 383 12.15 2.03 2.49
CA LEU A 383 12.64 1.26 1.36
C LEU A 383 13.34 2.10 0.28
N ASP A 384 12.88 3.34 0.06
CA ASP A 384 13.48 4.25 -0.94
C ASP A 384 14.81 4.87 -0.48
N ALA A 385 15.07 4.91 0.83
CA ALA A 385 16.31 5.40 1.41
C ALA A 385 17.42 4.33 1.45
N LEU A 386 17.09 3.07 1.14
CA LEU A 386 18.05 1.98 1.10
C LEU A 386 19.06 2.14 -0.04
N VAL A 387 20.30 1.78 0.24
CA VAL A 387 21.39 1.74 -0.72
C VAL A 387 22.15 0.43 -0.60
N ASN A 388 22.95 0.09 -1.62
CA ASN A 388 23.69 -1.18 -1.64
C ASN A 388 24.63 -1.32 -0.43
N GLU A 389 25.21 -0.22 0.05
CA GLU A 389 26.13 -0.19 1.18
C GLU A 389 25.49 -0.54 2.52
N ASP A 390 24.15 -0.57 2.59
CA ASP A 390 23.44 -1.00 3.80
C ASP A 390 23.50 -2.52 3.99
N PHE A 391 23.80 -3.28 2.95
CA PHE A 391 23.76 -4.75 2.97
C PHE A 391 25.15 -5.35 3.12
N ILE A 392 25.20 -6.42 3.92
CA ILE A 392 26.44 -7.16 4.17
C ILE A 392 26.60 -8.23 3.10
N ILE A 393 27.71 -8.18 2.38
CA ILE A 393 28.12 -9.25 1.47
C ILE A 393 28.58 -10.44 2.32
N ASN A 394 27.80 -11.53 2.28
CA ASN A 394 28.11 -12.76 3.00
C ASN A 394 28.42 -13.92 2.04
N LYS A 395 29.04 -14.97 2.56
CA LYS A 395 29.42 -16.17 1.78
C LYS A 395 28.26 -17.18 1.62
N THR A 396 27.18 -16.97 2.37
CA THR A 396 26.03 -17.86 2.43
C THR A 396 25.08 -17.49 1.30
N ASN A 397 25.01 -18.34 0.28
CA ASN A 397 24.29 -18.07 -0.96
C ASN A 397 22.83 -18.54 -0.90
N THR A 398 22.20 -18.56 0.28
CA THR A 398 20.78 -18.91 0.42
C THR A 398 20.09 -17.92 1.34
N HIS A 399 19.05 -17.28 0.81
CA HIS A 399 18.35 -16.18 1.45
C HIS A 399 16.86 -16.48 1.53
N ILE A 400 16.25 -16.15 2.67
CA ILE A 400 14.79 -16.07 2.81
C ILE A 400 14.42 -14.59 2.97
N HIS A 401 13.65 -14.08 2.01
CA HIS A 401 13.09 -12.73 2.05
C HIS A 401 11.66 -12.80 2.58
N LEU A 402 11.43 -12.11 3.69
CA LEU A 402 10.12 -11.98 4.31
C LEU A 402 9.56 -10.61 3.94
N PHE A 403 8.45 -10.61 3.19
CA PHE A 403 7.70 -9.41 2.85
C PHE A 403 6.29 -9.55 3.46
N SER A 404 6.09 -9.06 4.68
CA SER A 404 4.80 -9.17 5.40
C SER A 404 4.08 -7.83 5.43
N ASN A 405 3.03 -7.70 4.62
CA ASN A 405 2.19 -6.51 4.45
C ASN A 405 3.01 -5.26 4.09
N ILE A 406 3.95 -5.42 3.16
CA ILE A 406 4.83 -4.34 2.71
C ILE A 406 4.73 -4.13 1.19
N LEU A 407 4.64 -5.21 0.40
CA LEU A 407 4.56 -5.10 -1.07
C LEU A 407 3.22 -4.55 -1.58
N ASP A 408 2.20 -4.53 -0.71
CA ASP A 408 0.88 -3.95 -0.99
C ASP A 408 0.80 -2.44 -0.76
N ILE A 409 1.86 -1.79 -0.27
CA ILE A 409 1.92 -0.33 -0.03
C ILE A 409 2.47 0.39 -1.27
N ASP A 410 1.89 1.54 -1.63
CA ASP A 410 2.29 2.35 -2.81
C ASP A 410 3.42 3.36 -2.52
N ASP A 411 3.75 3.58 -1.24
CA ASP A 411 4.65 4.64 -0.75
C ASP A 411 6.15 4.41 -1.02
N PHE A 412 6.51 3.44 -1.87
CA PHE A 412 7.90 3.20 -2.28
C PHE A 412 8.00 2.78 -3.75
N SER A 413 9.18 2.91 -4.36
CA SER A 413 9.43 2.42 -5.72
C SER A 413 9.64 0.91 -5.73
N LEU A 414 8.75 0.19 -6.43
CA LEU A 414 8.91 -1.24 -6.67
C LEU A 414 10.16 -1.51 -7.50
N THR A 415 10.43 -0.68 -8.50
CA THR A 415 11.60 -0.79 -9.39
C THR A 415 12.91 -0.69 -8.61
N ALA A 416 13.02 0.29 -7.71
CA ALA A 416 14.21 0.47 -6.87
C ALA A 416 14.43 -0.74 -5.94
N LEU A 417 13.36 -1.24 -5.31
CA LEU A 417 13.42 -2.44 -4.47
C LEU A 417 13.89 -3.67 -5.27
N LEU A 418 13.36 -3.88 -6.48
CA LEU A 418 13.75 -5.01 -7.34
C LEU A 418 15.24 -4.97 -7.70
N GLN A 419 15.75 -3.79 -8.04
CA GLN A 419 17.18 -3.59 -8.34
C GLN A 419 18.07 -3.83 -7.12
N LEU A 420 17.62 -3.36 -5.94
CA LEU A 420 18.33 -3.55 -4.69
C LEU A 420 18.42 -5.03 -4.33
N VAL A 421 17.32 -5.77 -4.48
CA VAL A 421 17.30 -7.22 -4.23
C VAL A 421 18.22 -7.95 -5.22
N GLU A 422 18.11 -7.65 -6.51
CA GLU A 422 18.95 -8.27 -7.55
C GLU A 422 20.46 -8.03 -7.30
N THR A 423 20.83 -6.84 -6.85
CA THR A 423 22.23 -6.45 -6.69
C THR A 423 22.89 -7.07 -5.45
N ASN A 424 22.15 -7.25 -4.36
CA ASN A 424 22.75 -7.53 -3.05
C ASN A 424 22.62 -8.99 -2.58
N PHE A 425 21.74 -9.80 -3.17
CA PHE A 425 21.44 -11.15 -2.65
C PHE A 425 21.66 -12.23 -3.72
N LEU A 426 22.93 -12.51 -4.03
CA LEU A 426 23.29 -13.51 -5.04
C LEU A 426 23.01 -14.95 -4.56
N GLY A 427 22.72 -15.86 -5.49
CA GLY A 427 22.47 -17.27 -5.19
C GLY A 427 20.99 -17.60 -5.03
N ASP A 428 20.67 -18.58 -4.17
CA ASP A 428 19.31 -19.10 -3.99
C ASP A 428 18.46 -18.16 -3.13
N ASN A 429 17.44 -17.53 -3.69
CA ASN A 429 16.55 -16.61 -2.99
C ASN A 429 15.14 -17.19 -2.91
N TYR A 430 14.63 -17.34 -1.69
CA TYR A 430 13.26 -17.75 -1.40
C TYR A 430 12.46 -16.55 -0.91
N PHE A 431 11.36 -16.27 -1.58
CA PHE A 431 10.51 -15.12 -1.28
C PHE A 431 9.22 -15.61 -0.64
N VAL A 432 8.93 -15.08 0.54
CA VAL A 432 7.67 -15.27 1.25
C VAL A 432 6.98 -13.92 1.33
N CYS A 433 6.08 -13.67 0.37
CA CYS A 433 5.31 -12.44 0.28
C CYS A 433 3.89 -12.71 0.74
N VAL A 434 3.46 -12.02 1.80
CA VAL A 434 2.10 -12.10 2.33
C VAL A 434 1.52 -10.70 2.52
N SER A 435 0.32 -10.47 2.04
CA SER A 435 -0.39 -9.19 2.14
C SER A 435 -1.88 -9.44 2.38
N PRO A 436 -2.67 -8.47 2.88
CA PRO A 436 -4.13 -8.52 2.73
C PRO A 436 -4.53 -8.43 1.25
N TYR A 437 -5.71 -8.93 0.90
CA TYR A 437 -6.34 -8.58 -0.38
C TYR A 437 -7.06 -7.25 -0.19
N ILE A 438 -6.62 -6.23 -0.93
CA ILE A 438 -7.22 -4.89 -0.95
C ILE A 438 -8.11 -4.77 -2.19
N ASN A 439 -7.48 -4.66 -3.35
CA ASN A 439 -8.14 -4.67 -4.66
C ASN A 439 -7.23 -5.38 -5.69
N ASP A 440 -7.75 -5.54 -6.91
CA ASP A 440 -7.03 -6.26 -7.97
C ASP A 440 -5.78 -5.48 -8.45
N THR A 441 -5.78 -4.15 -8.37
CA THR A 441 -4.64 -3.29 -8.73
C THR A 441 -3.47 -3.45 -7.75
N ARG A 442 -3.73 -3.39 -6.43
CA ARG A 442 -2.72 -3.65 -5.38
C ARG A 442 -2.20 -5.07 -5.43
N THR A 443 -3.06 -6.05 -5.72
CA THR A 443 -2.63 -7.45 -5.95
C THR A 443 -1.69 -7.56 -7.16
N SER A 444 -1.92 -6.76 -8.21
CA SER A 444 -1.09 -6.76 -9.41
C SER A 444 0.32 -6.19 -9.17
N ARG A 445 0.51 -5.34 -8.15
CA ARG A 445 1.84 -4.90 -7.69
C ARG A 445 2.68 -6.08 -7.20
N LEU A 446 2.09 -6.97 -6.39
CA LEU A 446 2.74 -8.21 -5.96
C LEU A 446 3.03 -9.15 -7.14
N ASP A 447 2.09 -9.26 -8.08
CA ASP A 447 2.29 -10.06 -9.29
C ASP A 447 3.43 -9.51 -10.17
N ALA A 448 3.61 -8.18 -10.21
CA ALA A 448 4.74 -7.52 -10.87
C ALA A 448 6.08 -7.91 -10.23
N PHE A 449 6.14 -7.89 -8.89
CA PHE A 449 7.31 -8.33 -8.13
C PHE A 449 7.70 -9.77 -8.49
N VAL A 450 6.75 -10.71 -8.46
CA VAL A 450 6.99 -12.12 -8.84
C VAL A 450 7.44 -12.24 -10.29
N LYS A 451 6.86 -11.44 -11.19
CA LYS A 451 7.14 -11.49 -12.62
C LYS A 451 8.54 -11.02 -12.97
N PHE A 452 9.09 -10.05 -12.25
CA PHE A 452 10.49 -9.66 -12.40
C PHE A 452 11.42 -10.85 -12.18
N PHE A 453 11.19 -11.61 -11.10
CA PHE A 453 11.99 -12.78 -10.76
C PHE A 453 11.69 -14.01 -11.62
N SER A 454 10.54 -14.08 -12.29
CA SER A 454 10.21 -15.20 -13.17
C SER A 454 11.11 -15.32 -14.40
N LYS A 455 11.83 -14.24 -14.72
CA LYS A 455 12.83 -14.17 -15.79
C LYS A 455 14.23 -14.62 -15.34
N LYS A 456 14.42 -14.90 -14.04
CA LYS A 456 15.70 -15.28 -13.45
C LYS A 456 15.90 -16.80 -13.46
N LYS A 457 17.14 -17.24 -13.25
CA LYS A 457 17.50 -18.65 -13.29
C LYS A 457 16.81 -19.42 -12.16
N ASP A 458 16.51 -20.69 -12.39
CA ASP A 458 15.92 -21.61 -11.40
C ASP A 458 14.65 -21.07 -10.72
N PHE A 459 13.90 -20.22 -11.43
CA PHE A 459 12.63 -19.71 -10.94
C PHE A 459 11.64 -20.85 -10.72
N ALA A 460 11.08 -20.91 -9.52
CA ALA A 460 10.03 -21.86 -9.17
C ALA A 460 8.94 -21.16 -8.39
N LYS A 461 7.73 -21.13 -8.94
CA LYS A 461 6.53 -20.70 -8.21
C LYS A 461 6.09 -21.84 -7.28
N ILE A 462 6.11 -21.59 -5.98
CA ILE A 462 5.85 -22.59 -4.93
C ILE A 462 4.39 -22.54 -4.49
N ASN A 463 3.86 -21.34 -4.20
CA ASN A 463 2.48 -21.16 -3.78
C ASN A 463 1.91 -19.81 -4.24
N THR A 464 0.60 -19.79 -4.50
CA THR A 464 -0.14 -18.59 -4.90
C THR A 464 -1.56 -18.68 -4.38
N ILE A 465 -1.98 -17.71 -3.56
CA ILE A 465 -3.32 -17.66 -2.98
C ILE A 465 -3.84 -16.23 -3.07
N ASP A 466 -5.11 -16.07 -3.47
CA ASP A 466 -5.86 -14.82 -3.45
C ASP A 466 -7.20 -15.07 -2.73
N ASN A 467 -7.25 -14.88 -1.42
CA ASN A 467 -8.49 -14.98 -0.64
C ASN A 467 -9.08 -13.60 -0.38
N ARG A 468 -10.27 -13.39 -0.95
CA ARG A 468 -11.16 -12.23 -0.75
C ARG A 468 -11.93 -12.35 0.57
N PRO A 469 -12.66 -11.30 1.02
CA PRO A 469 -13.45 -11.37 2.25
C PRO A 469 -14.37 -12.60 2.29
N GLY A 470 -14.36 -13.32 3.42
CA GLY A 470 -15.16 -14.53 3.62
C GLY A 470 -14.59 -15.81 3.00
N GLN A 471 -13.41 -15.78 2.37
CA GLN A 471 -12.82 -16.96 1.71
C GLN A 471 -11.75 -17.70 2.54
N TRP A 472 -11.40 -17.21 3.72
CA TRP A 472 -10.35 -17.81 4.55
C TRP A 472 -10.75 -17.91 6.03
N ILE A 473 -10.31 -16.98 6.89
CA ILE A 473 -10.62 -16.98 8.33
C ILE A 473 -11.52 -15.79 8.62
N SER A 474 -12.80 -16.06 8.96
CA SER A 474 -13.78 -15.00 9.22
C SER A 474 -13.82 -13.98 8.06
N SER A 475 -13.63 -12.69 8.33
CA SER A 475 -13.54 -11.62 7.34
C SER A 475 -12.12 -11.34 6.84
N TRP A 476 -11.09 -12.04 7.34
CA TRP A 476 -9.71 -11.79 6.93
C TRP A 476 -9.47 -12.17 5.48
N THR A 477 -8.59 -11.40 4.87
CA THR A 477 -8.16 -11.59 3.49
C THR A 477 -6.68 -11.89 3.43
N ARG A 478 -6.25 -12.53 2.34
CA ARG A 478 -4.82 -12.75 2.09
C ARG A 478 -4.49 -12.85 0.62
N VAL A 479 -3.35 -12.30 0.27
CA VAL A 479 -2.61 -12.54 -0.96
C VAL A 479 -1.29 -13.18 -0.53
N VAL A 480 -0.99 -14.37 -1.05
CA VAL A 480 0.25 -15.09 -0.76
C VAL A 480 0.96 -15.37 -2.07
N ARG A 481 2.25 -15.03 -2.13
CA ARG A 481 3.17 -15.44 -3.19
C ARG A 481 4.41 -16.04 -2.53
N VAL A 482 4.61 -17.34 -2.74
CA VAL A 482 5.84 -18.03 -2.34
C VAL A 482 6.54 -18.52 -3.60
N PHE A 483 7.79 -18.14 -3.77
CA PHE A 483 8.57 -18.55 -4.94
C PHE A 483 10.07 -18.56 -4.63
N LYS A 484 10.83 -19.21 -5.50
CA LYS A 484 12.29 -19.21 -5.50
C LYS A 484 12.80 -18.59 -6.80
N ALA A 485 13.92 -17.89 -6.76
CA ALA A 485 14.74 -17.54 -7.92
C ALA A 485 16.23 -17.58 -7.57
N ALA A 486 17.08 -17.87 -8.54
CA ALA A 486 18.53 -17.70 -8.41
C ALA A 486 18.95 -16.36 -9.04
N LEU A 487 19.67 -15.55 -8.27
CA LEU A 487 20.18 -14.22 -8.65
C LEU A 487 21.67 -14.25 -8.97
#